data_AF-A0A949FMB7-F1
#
_entry.id   AF-A0A949FMB7-F1
#
_cell.length_a   1.000
_cell.length_b   1.000
_cell.length_c   1.000
_cell.angle_alpha   90.00
_cell.angle_beta   90.00
_cell.angle_gamma   90.00
#
_symmetry.space_group_name_H-M   'P 1'
#
loop_
_entity.id
_entity.type
_entity.pdbx_description
1 polymer ?
#
loop_
_entity_poly.entity_id
_entity_poly.type
_entity_poly.pdbx_seq_one_letter_code
_entity_poly.pdbx_strand_id
1 'polypeptide(L)'
;MTTNPTSFLTPEESIQVDKALLSPPEKFLTRLTISSLRLLTQIARDQNCAIEQLSPREIIDWFENEARQGQDQPSSGTFLQW
;
A
#
# COMPACT_ATOMS: atom_id res chain seq x y z
N MET A 1 -14.88 6.79 16.89
CA MET A 1 -13.58 7.06 16.23
C MET A 1 -13.57 6.22 14.97
N THR A 2 -13.90 6.83 13.82
CA THR A 2 -14.03 6.11 12.55
C THR A 2 -12.64 5.73 12.06
N THR A 3 -12.27 4.47 12.23
CA THR A 3 -11.11 3.88 11.55
C THR A 3 -11.34 4.04 10.06
N ASN A 4 -10.60 4.92 9.39
CA ASN A 4 -10.64 5.05 7.95
C ASN A 4 -10.04 3.76 7.38
N PRO A 5 -10.84 2.83 6.81
CA PRO A 5 -10.38 1.48 6.49
C PRO A 5 -9.36 1.44 5.33
N THR A 6 -9.11 2.59 4.68
CA THR A 6 -8.26 2.73 3.50
C THR A 6 -6.95 3.50 3.75
N SER A 7 -6.52 3.65 5.01
CA SER A 7 -5.19 4.23 5.27
C SER A 7 -4.14 3.13 5.36
N PHE A 8 -3.23 3.08 4.39
CA PHE A 8 -2.06 2.18 4.42
C PHE A 8 -1.05 2.57 5.51
N LEU A 9 -1.09 3.82 6.01
CA LEU A 9 -0.28 4.27 7.13
C LEU A 9 -0.88 3.79 8.45
N THR A 10 0.01 3.38 9.35
CA THR A 10 -0.33 3.24 10.76
C THR A 10 -0.61 4.60 11.40
N PRO A 11 -1.35 4.64 12.52
CA PRO A 11 -1.55 5.87 13.29
C PRO A 11 -0.23 6.55 13.66
N GLU A 12 0.79 5.77 14.01
CA GLU A 12 2.11 6.29 14.37
C GLU A 12 2.81 6.96 13.18
N GLU A 13 2.85 6.31 12.02
CA GLU A 13 3.40 6.92 10.79
C GLU A 13 2.63 8.20 10.41
N SER A 14 1.30 8.22 10.56
CA SER A 14 0.49 9.42 10.32
C SER A 14 0.91 10.57 11.23
N ILE A 15 1.09 10.30 12.52
CA ILE A 15 1.53 11.30 13.50
C ILE A 15 2.93 11.83 13.16
N GLN A 16 3.84 10.95 12.72
CA GLN A 16 5.19 11.34 12.33
C GLN A 16 5.18 12.28 11.12
N VAL A 17 4.36 11.98 10.10
CA VAL A 17 4.20 12.88 8.93
C VAL A 17 3.59 14.22 9.35
N ASP A 18 2.61 14.23 10.25
CA ASP A 18 1.97 15.47 10.70
C ASP A 18 2.92 16.37 11.50
N LYS A 19 3.82 15.78 12.29
CA LYS A 19 4.87 16.49 13.05
C LYS A 19 6.03 16.98 12.20
N ALA A 20 6.22 16.43 10.99
CA ALA A 20 7.31 16.85 10.11
C ALA A 20 7.18 18.32 9.71
N LEU A 21 8.31 19.02 9.62
CA LEU A 21 8.41 20.40 9.14
C LEU A 21 8.35 20.46 7.61
N LEU A 22 7.26 19.92 7.06
CA LEU A 22 6.96 19.83 5.64
C LEU A 22 5.74 20.68 5.30
N SER A 23 5.72 21.22 4.09
CA SER A 23 4.54 21.85 3.52
C SER A 23 3.43 20.81 3.28
N PRO A 24 2.15 21.23 3.15
CA PRO A 24 1.05 20.32 2.85
C PRO A 24 1.27 19.38 1.65
N PRO A 25 1.76 19.82 0.47
CA PRO A 25 2.00 18.91 -0.65
C PRO A 25 3.11 17.89 -0.35
N GLU A 26 4.15 18.26 0.39
CA GLU A 26 5.23 17.35 0.79
C GLU A 26 4.73 16.31 1.79
N LYS A 27 3.85 16.68 2.73
CA LYS A 27 3.19 15.72 3.63
C LYS A 27 2.33 14.73 2.87
N PHE A 28 1.56 15.20 1.88
CA PHE A 28 0.79 14.32 1.01
C PHE A 28 1.70 13.32 0.28
N LEU A 29 2.75 13.82 -0.37
CA LEU A 29 3.70 12.97 -1.09
C LEU A 29 4.36 11.96 -0.16
N THR A 30 4.72 12.37 1.06
CA THR A 30 5.32 11.48 2.07
C THR A 30 4.37 10.35 2.46
N ARG A 31 3.08 10.65 2.66
CA ARG A 31 2.04 9.62 2.93
C ARG A 31 1.91 8.66 1.74
N LEU A 32 1.93 9.18 0.52
CA LEU A 32 1.90 8.36 -0.69
C LEU A 32 3.11 7.43 -0.75
N THR A 33 4.32 7.95 -0.54
CA THR A 33 5.56 7.17 -0.58
C THR A 33 5.60 6.06 0.49
N ILE A 34 5.19 6.35 1.73
CA ILE A 34 5.12 5.34 2.79
C ILE A 34 4.08 4.26 2.44
N SER A 35 2.93 4.66 1.91
CA SER A 35 1.90 3.71 1.44
C SER A 35 2.45 2.81 0.33
N SER A 36 3.16 3.38 -0.64
CA SER A 36 3.81 2.64 -1.73
C SER A 36 4.85 1.65 -1.20
N LEU A 37 5.69 2.04 -0.22
CA LEU A 37 6.67 1.14 0.37
C LEU A 37 6.00 -0.10 1.01
N ARG A 38 4.88 0.09 1.71
CA ARG A 38 4.12 -1.01 2.31
C ARG A 38 3.53 -1.95 1.26
N LEU A 39 2.97 -1.39 0.19
CA LEU A 39 2.46 -2.17 -0.94
C LEU A 39 3.59 -2.97 -1.60
N LEU A 40 4.72 -2.34 -1.93
CA LEU A 40 5.87 -3.02 -2.51
C LEU A 40 6.41 -4.13 -1.59
N THR A 41 6.40 -3.90 -0.27
CA THR A 41 6.78 -4.92 0.71
C THR A 41 5.82 -6.11 0.68
N GLN A 42 4.51 -5.87 0.56
CA GLN A 42 3.52 -6.94 0.44
C GLN A 42 3.70 -7.73 -0.86
N ILE A 43 3.85 -7.03 -2.00
CA ILE A 43 4.07 -7.63 -3.32
C ILE A 43 5.31 -8.53 -3.32
N ALA A 44 6.41 -8.06 -2.72
CA ALA A 44 7.65 -8.82 -2.59
C ALA A 44 7.47 -10.08 -1.73
N ARG A 45 6.70 -9.99 -0.64
CA ARG A 45 6.38 -11.14 0.21
C ARG A 45 5.57 -12.18 -0.54
N ASP A 46 4.55 -11.77 -1.27
CA ASP A 46 3.67 -12.68 -2.02
C ASP A 46 4.41 -13.39 -3.16
N GLN A 47 5.38 -12.70 -3.78
CA GLN A 47 6.23 -13.25 -4.84
C GLN A 47 7.50 -13.94 -4.32
N ASN A 48 7.71 -13.98 -3.01
CA ASN A 48 8.88 -14.57 -2.36
C ASN A 48 10.23 -14.03 -2.89
N CYS A 49 10.30 -12.73 -3.17
CA CYS A 49 11.50 -12.05 -3.67
C CYS A 49 11.89 -10.86 -2.79
N ALA A 50 13.08 -10.31 -3.01
CA ALA A 50 13.47 -9.04 -2.39
C ALA A 50 12.76 -7.86 -3.07
N ILE A 51 12.47 -6.78 -2.34
CA ILE A 51 11.77 -5.60 -2.88
C ILE A 51 12.53 -5.00 -4.07
N GLU A 52 13.85 -5.03 -4.03
CA GLU A 52 14.76 -4.53 -5.06
C GLU A 52 14.71 -5.33 -6.36
N GLN A 53 14.15 -6.54 -6.32
CA GLN A 53 13.99 -7.41 -7.49
C GLN A 53 12.67 -7.14 -8.22
N LEU A 54 11.73 -6.42 -7.61
CA LEU A 54 10.44 -6.12 -8.22
C LEU A 54 10.61 -5.26 -9.47
N SER A 55 10.19 -5.81 -10.59
CA SER A 55 10.07 -5.07 -11.85
C SER A 55 8.69 -4.39 -11.96
N PRO A 56 8.56 -3.33 -12.79
CA PRO A 56 7.26 -2.74 -13.08
C PRO A 56 6.23 -3.75 -13.58
N ARG A 57 6.68 -4.77 -14.33
CA ARG A 57 5.82 -5.83 -14.85
C ARG A 57 5.26 -6.69 -13.72
N GLU A 58 6.09 -7.17 -12.81
CA GLU A 58 5.63 -7.97 -11.66
C GLU A 58 4.67 -7.19 -10.76
N ILE A 59 4.89 -5.89 -10.59
CA ILE A 59 3.97 -5.03 -9.85
C ILE A 59 2.61 -4.97 -10.57
N ILE A 60 2.59 -4.72 -11.88
CA ILE A 60 1.37 -4.69 -12.69
C ILE A 60 0.64 -6.04 -12.61
N ASP A 61 1.36 -7.14 -12.85
CA ASP A 61 0.81 -8.51 -12.85
C ASP A 61 0.17 -8.85 -11.49
N TRP A 62 0.79 -8.43 -10.38
CA TRP A 62 0.23 -8.60 -9.04
C TRP A 62 -1.08 -7.81 -8.85
N PHE A 63 -1.13 -6.53 -9.27
CA PHE A 63 -2.35 -5.72 -9.19
C PHE A 63 -3.49 -6.29 -10.05
N GLU A 64 -3.20 -6.80 -11.24
CA GLU A 64 -4.20 -7.46 -12.09
C GLU A 64 -4.75 -8.74 -11.43
N ASN A 65 -3.87 -9.51 -10.78
CA ASN A 65 -4.27 -10.71 -10.06
C ASN A 65 -5.13 -10.37 -8.81
N GLU A 66 -4.72 -9.38 -8.01
CA GLU A 66 -5.52 -8.89 -6.87
C GLU A 66 -6.91 -8.42 -7.31
N ALA A 67 -7.00 -7.63 -8.39
CA ALA A 67 -8.27 -7.15 -8.91
C ALA A 67 -9.18 -8.32 -9.37
N ARG A 68 -8.61 -9.36 -9.96
CA ARG A 68 -9.35 -10.56 -10.38
C ARG A 68 -9.86 -11.36 -9.18
N GLN A 69 -9.02 -11.54 -8.15
CA GLN A 69 -9.41 -12.25 -6.93
C GLN A 69 -10.54 -11.53 -6.17
N GLY A 70 -10.52 -10.20 -6.16
CA GLY A 70 -11.57 -9.39 -5.51
C GLY A 70 -12.93 -9.48 -6.22
N GLN A 71 -12.95 -9.73 -7.54
CA GLN A 71 -14.19 -9.94 -8.30
C GLN A 71 -14.79 -11.33 -8.07
N ASP A 72 -13.95 -12.35 -7.88
CA ASP A 72 -14.39 -13.74 -7.74
C ASP A 72 -14.85 -14.07 -6.30
N GLN A 73 -14.23 -13.46 -5.28
CA GLN A 73 -14.53 -13.68 -3.86
C GLN A 73 -14.68 -12.36 -3.09
N PRO A 74 -15.86 -11.70 -3.15
CA PRO A 74 -16.09 -10.38 -2.55
C PRO A 74 -16.08 -10.36 -1.01
N SER A 75 -15.84 -11.49 -0.34
CA SER A 75 -15.90 -11.60 1.12
C SER A 75 -14.68 -12.28 1.78
N SER A 76 -13.65 -12.71 1.03
CA SER A 76 -12.47 -13.34 1.64
C SER A 76 -11.26 -13.29 0.71
N GLY A 77 -10.28 -12.42 1.01
CA GLY A 77 -8.87 -12.76 0.72
C GLY A 77 -8.00 -11.70 0.03
N THR A 78 -8.56 -10.69 -0.63
CA THR A 78 -7.69 -9.67 -1.26
C THR A 78 -7.06 -8.75 -0.22
N PHE A 79 -5.77 -8.47 -0.42
CA PHE A 79 -5.05 -7.49 0.39
C PHE A 79 -5.64 -6.09 0.17
N LEU A 80 -6.06 -5.84 -1.07
CA LEU A 80 -6.75 -4.63 -1.49
C LEU A 80 -8.27 -4.78 -1.34
N GLN A 81 -8.84 -4.04 -0.37
CA GLN A 81 -10.29 -3.98 -0.12
C GLN A 81 -10.91 -2.71 -0.74
N TRP A 82 -10.88 -2.64 -2.07
CA TRP A 82 -11.42 -1.50 -2.82
C TRP A 82 -12.94 -1.49 -2.81
#